data_AF-A0A2U3C5Q3-F1
#
_entry.id   AF-A0A2U3C5Q3-F1
#
_cell.length_a   1.000
_cell.length_b   1.000
_cell.length_c   1.000
_cell.angle_alpha   90.00
_cell.angle_beta   90.00
_cell.angle_gamma   90.00
#
_symmetry.space_group_name_H-M   'P 1'
#
loop_
_entity.id
_entity.type
_entity.pdbx_description
1 polymer ?
#
loop_
_entity_poly.entity_id
_entity_poly.type
_entity_poly.pdbx_seq_one_letter_code
_entity_poly.pdbx_strand_id
1 'polypeptide(L)'
;MSFSRTAPIADPAAPLARRNPVAKLVAAAVLALALVVSLDPVGPAVALTAELAAVPLFGIRYRALARRTWPMAVSVLGAVVTLLLFAADRQHIVTSALALVLRLYAVALPGVIVFATTDPTDLADALVQNARVSPRFAIGTLAAWRLVPLLGQEWRLIGLARRARGIDAGRDPLARLRLLASASFTLLVGAIRRGTRLATAMDARGFDSGIPRTSARTQRFAGADAALIAAAAGIAAAALTVSVLTGAFSPLFS
;
A
#
# COMPACT_ATOMS: atom_id res chain seq x y z
N MET A 1 -2.36 -25.53 -9.77
CA MET A 1 -1.90 -24.55 -8.76
C MET A 1 -2.99 -23.52 -8.55
N SER A 2 -3.68 -23.63 -7.42
CA SER A 2 -4.77 -22.75 -6.99
C SER A 2 -4.28 -21.31 -6.87
N PHE A 3 -4.93 -20.38 -7.55
CA PHE A 3 -4.75 -18.96 -7.24
C PHE A 3 -5.34 -18.73 -5.86
N SER A 4 -4.46 -18.55 -4.88
CA SER A 4 -4.80 -17.99 -3.59
C SER A 4 -5.59 -16.70 -3.83
N ARG A 5 -6.86 -16.70 -3.42
CA ARG A 5 -7.60 -15.47 -3.16
C ARG A 5 -6.67 -14.61 -2.30
N THR A 6 -6.30 -13.42 -2.77
CA THR A 6 -5.78 -12.37 -1.92
C THR A 6 -6.94 -11.89 -1.04
N ALA A 7 -7.42 -12.77 -0.16
CA ALA A 7 -8.36 -12.40 0.87
C ALA A 7 -7.59 -11.51 1.86
N PRO A 8 -8.16 -10.38 2.29
CA PRO A 8 -7.56 -9.60 3.37
C PRO A 8 -7.35 -10.52 4.58
N ILE A 9 -6.15 -10.48 5.15
CA ILE A 9 -5.72 -11.34 6.28
C ILE A 9 -6.42 -10.91 7.58
N ALA A 10 -6.92 -9.67 7.61
CA ALA A 10 -7.64 -9.14 8.74
C ALA A 10 -8.91 -9.95 8.99
N ASP A 11 -9.08 -10.42 10.22
CA ASP A 11 -10.33 -11.02 10.66
C ASP A 11 -11.47 -10.05 10.33
N PRO A 12 -12.46 -10.46 9.50
CA PRO A 12 -13.59 -9.61 9.18
C PRO A 12 -14.31 -9.13 10.45
N ALA A 13 -14.24 -9.84 11.58
CA ALA A 13 -14.85 -9.46 12.84
C ALA A 13 -14.14 -8.30 13.58
N ALA A 14 -12.92 -7.92 13.19
CA ALA A 14 -12.16 -6.92 13.93
C ALA A 14 -12.74 -5.49 13.77
N PRO A 15 -12.85 -4.72 14.86
CA PRO A 15 -13.56 -3.44 14.89
C PRO A 15 -12.91 -2.34 14.05
N LEU A 16 -11.58 -2.38 13.86
CA LEU A 16 -10.86 -1.45 12.99
C LEU A 16 -10.69 -1.96 11.55
N ALA A 17 -10.81 -3.28 11.32
CA ALA A 17 -10.69 -3.85 9.99
C ALA A 17 -11.85 -3.43 9.07
N ARG A 18 -13.07 -3.25 9.63
CA ARG A 18 -14.27 -2.81 8.88
C ARG A 18 -14.34 -1.31 8.60
N ARG A 19 -13.37 -0.53 9.08
CA ARG A 19 -13.38 0.94 8.97
C ARG A 19 -13.09 1.41 7.55
N ASN A 20 -13.55 2.62 7.25
CA ASN A 20 -13.46 3.18 5.93
C ASN A 20 -11.99 3.22 5.44
N PRO A 21 -11.68 2.71 4.23
CA PRO A 21 -10.34 2.73 3.65
C PRO A 21 -9.67 4.11 3.64
N VAL A 22 -10.44 5.16 3.34
CA VAL A 22 -9.93 6.54 3.32
C VAL A 22 -9.57 7.01 4.73
N ALA A 23 -10.37 6.66 5.74
CA ALA A 23 -10.07 7.02 7.13
C ALA A 23 -8.78 6.36 7.62
N LYS A 24 -8.57 5.08 7.27
CA LYS A 24 -7.32 4.36 7.56
C LYS A 24 -6.12 5.02 6.88
N LEU A 25 -6.25 5.40 5.61
CA LEU A 25 -5.19 6.11 4.88
C LEU A 25 -4.88 7.48 5.50
N VAL A 26 -5.90 8.25 5.84
CA VAL A 26 -5.71 9.56 6.49
C VAL A 26 -5.05 9.39 7.85
N ALA A 27 -5.49 8.42 8.67
CA ALA A 27 -4.86 8.11 9.95
C ALA A 27 -3.38 7.73 9.80
N ALA A 28 -3.06 6.86 8.84
CA ALA A 28 -1.67 6.48 8.54
C ALA A 28 -0.84 7.67 8.03
N ALA A 29 -1.40 8.53 7.18
CA ALA A 29 -0.74 9.71 6.66
C ALA A 29 -0.46 10.75 7.76
N VAL A 30 -1.41 10.97 8.67
CA VAL A 30 -1.25 11.87 9.82
C VAL A 30 -0.12 11.39 10.72
N LEU A 31 -0.09 10.09 11.07
CA LEU A 31 0.99 9.50 11.86
C LEU A 31 2.34 9.63 11.15
N ALA A 32 2.41 9.20 9.88
CA ALA A 32 3.64 9.26 9.11
C ALA A 32 4.18 10.71 8.99
N LEU A 33 3.32 11.67 8.65
CA LEU A 33 3.74 13.06 8.47
C LEU A 33 4.22 13.68 9.79
N ALA A 34 3.52 13.41 10.90
CA ALA A 34 3.93 13.89 12.22
C ALA A 34 5.30 13.34 12.64
N LEU A 35 5.55 12.05 12.38
CA LEU A 35 6.80 11.37 12.76
C LEU A 35 7.98 11.72 11.85
N VAL A 36 7.73 12.14 10.62
CA VAL A 36 8.78 12.63 9.72
C VAL A 36 9.42 13.91 10.26
N VAL A 37 8.66 14.79 10.93
CA VAL A 37 9.15 16.09 11.43
C VAL A 37 10.17 15.95 12.58
N SER A 38 10.15 14.84 13.30
CA SER A 38 10.92 14.64 14.53
C SER A 38 12.25 13.92 14.25
N LEU A 39 13.40 14.52 14.61
CA LEU A 39 14.73 13.89 14.48
C LEU A 39 15.14 12.99 15.66
N ASP A 40 14.37 12.96 16.73
CA ASP A 40 14.69 12.24 17.96
C ASP A 40 14.36 10.73 17.92
N PRO A 41 15.01 9.90 18.77
CA PRO A 41 14.70 8.48 18.90
C PRO A 41 13.43 8.17 19.71
N VAL A 42 13.01 9.07 20.61
CA VAL A 42 11.97 8.78 21.61
C VAL A 42 10.57 8.83 20.99
N GLY A 43 10.27 9.85 20.20
CA GLY A 43 8.99 10.02 19.50
C GLY A 43 8.64 8.82 18.62
N PRO A 44 9.52 8.40 17.68
CA PRO A 44 9.30 7.20 16.89
C PRO A 44 9.16 5.92 17.72
N ALA A 45 9.90 5.77 18.84
CA ALA A 45 9.77 4.61 19.72
C ALA A 45 8.38 4.54 20.38
N VAL A 46 7.90 5.67 20.90
CA VAL A 46 6.58 5.77 21.54
C VAL A 46 5.47 5.49 20.52
N ALA A 47 5.55 6.12 19.35
CA ALA A 47 4.56 5.90 18.30
C ALA A 47 4.57 4.46 17.79
N LEU A 48 5.74 3.88 17.52
CA LEU A 48 5.85 2.48 17.09
C LEU A 48 5.28 1.52 18.15
N THR A 49 5.51 1.80 19.43
CA THR A 49 4.95 0.98 20.52
C THR A 49 3.42 1.08 20.56
N ALA A 50 2.87 2.28 20.43
CA ALA A 50 1.42 2.51 20.36
C ALA A 50 0.80 1.84 19.12
N GLU A 51 1.47 1.89 17.97
CA GLU A 51 1.06 1.22 16.74
C GLU A 51 1.04 -0.30 16.91
N LEU A 52 2.12 -0.88 17.45
CA LEU A 52 2.20 -2.32 17.72
C LEU A 52 1.13 -2.76 18.74
N ALA A 53 0.78 -1.92 19.71
CA ALA A 53 -0.32 -2.18 20.64
C ALA A 53 -1.71 -2.09 19.95
N ALA A 54 -1.85 -1.28 18.89
CA ALA A 54 -3.08 -1.17 18.11
C ALA A 54 -3.26 -2.29 17.07
N VAL A 55 -2.19 -2.98 16.64
CA VAL A 55 -2.24 -4.08 15.64
C VAL A 55 -3.33 -5.14 15.90
N PRO A 56 -3.55 -5.63 17.13
CA PRO A 56 -4.60 -6.61 17.43
C PRO A 56 -6.02 -6.08 17.14
N LEU A 57 -6.25 -4.76 17.28
CA LEU A 57 -7.55 -4.13 17.01
C LEU A 57 -7.90 -4.15 15.51
N PHE A 58 -6.89 -4.27 14.64
CA PHE A 58 -7.03 -4.50 13.19
C PHE A 58 -7.21 -5.99 12.84
N GLY A 59 -7.18 -6.90 13.83
CA GLY A 59 -7.32 -8.34 13.60
C GLY A 59 -6.12 -9.00 12.94
N ILE A 60 -4.93 -8.37 12.99
CA ILE A 60 -3.70 -8.91 12.40
C ILE A 60 -2.89 -9.64 13.48
N ARG A 61 -2.44 -10.86 13.17
CA ARG A 61 -1.46 -11.58 14.01
C ARG A 61 -0.06 -10.97 13.83
N TYR A 62 0.69 -10.76 14.91
CA TYR A 62 2.07 -10.24 14.85
C TYR A 62 3.00 -11.03 13.91
N ARG A 63 2.83 -12.35 13.82
CA ARG A 63 3.58 -13.20 12.87
C ARG A 63 3.26 -12.91 11.41
N ALA A 64 2.01 -12.53 11.10
CA ALA A 64 1.61 -12.15 9.76
C ALA A 64 2.19 -10.77 9.39
N LEU A 65 2.17 -9.83 10.35
CA LEU A 65 2.80 -8.52 10.20
C LEU A 65 4.31 -8.65 9.96
N ALA A 66 5.03 -9.42 10.79
CA ALA A 66 6.47 -9.64 10.64
C ALA A 66 6.85 -10.20 9.25
N ARG A 67 6.04 -11.12 8.71
CA ARG A 67 6.24 -11.65 7.35
C ARG A 67 5.98 -10.63 6.26
N ARG A 68 5.15 -9.61 6.51
CA ARG A 68 4.87 -8.55 5.53
C ARG A 68 5.90 -7.42 5.60
N THR A 69 6.44 -7.16 6.80
CA THR A 69 7.45 -6.13 7.05
C THR A 69 8.88 -6.62 6.78
N TRP A 70 9.10 -7.92 6.52
CA TRP A 70 10.43 -8.45 6.19
C TRP A 70 11.16 -7.71 5.05
N PRO A 71 10.52 -7.31 3.92
CA PRO A 71 11.21 -6.60 2.85
C PRO A 71 11.67 -5.22 3.30
N MET A 72 10.93 -4.61 4.23
CA MET A 72 11.30 -3.34 4.83
C MET A 72 12.56 -3.47 5.68
N ALA A 73 12.76 -4.61 6.36
CA ALA A 73 14.00 -4.87 7.10
C ALA A 73 15.23 -4.81 6.18
N VAL A 74 15.11 -5.26 4.92
CA VAL A 74 16.19 -5.16 3.91
C VAL A 74 16.47 -3.69 3.57
N SER A 75 15.43 -2.88 3.35
CA SER A 75 15.59 -1.44 3.08
C SER A 75 16.20 -0.68 4.27
N VAL A 76 15.74 -0.97 5.49
CA VAL A 76 16.25 -0.37 6.72
C VAL A 76 17.70 -0.78 6.96
N LEU A 77 18.06 -2.04 6.74
CA LEU A 77 19.44 -2.50 6.83
C LEU A 77 20.34 -1.74 5.86
N GLY A 78 19.90 -1.55 4.62
CA GLY A 78 20.61 -0.72 3.65
C GLY A 78 20.84 0.71 4.16
N ALA A 79 19.80 1.35 4.68
CA ALA A 79 19.90 2.71 5.23
C ALA A 79 20.86 2.79 6.45
N VAL A 80 20.83 1.79 7.33
CA VAL A 80 21.75 1.69 8.47
C VAL A 80 23.19 1.49 8.00
N VAL A 81 23.43 0.62 7.02
CA VAL A 81 24.77 0.43 6.45
C VAL A 81 25.29 1.73 5.84
N THR A 82 24.47 2.44 5.07
CA THR A 82 24.84 3.77 4.54
C THR A 82 25.19 4.74 5.66
N LEU A 83 24.36 4.84 6.70
CA LEU A 83 24.67 5.69 7.85
C LEU A 83 26.00 5.29 8.51
N LEU A 84 26.24 4.00 8.72
CA LEU A 84 27.48 3.51 9.36
C LEU A 84 28.74 3.82 8.54
N LEU A 85 28.64 3.78 7.21
CA LEU A 85 29.76 4.06 6.31
C LEU A 85 30.07 5.56 6.20
N PHE A 86 29.03 6.41 6.23
CA PHE A 86 29.16 7.85 5.93
C PHE A 86 28.97 8.77 7.14
N ALA A 87 28.73 8.25 8.35
CA ALA A 87 28.59 9.07 9.54
C ALA A 87 29.90 9.81 9.86
N ALA A 88 29.84 11.14 9.82
CA ALA A 88 30.93 12.03 10.20
C ALA A 88 31.22 11.99 11.70
N ASP A 89 30.17 11.89 12.53
CA ASP A 89 30.29 11.71 13.97
C ASP A 89 30.08 10.24 14.36
N ARG A 90 31.16 9.64 14.89
CA ARG A 90 31.19 8.25 15.35
C ARG A 90 30.76 8.11 16.81
N GLN A 91 30.76 9.19 17.60
CA GLN A 91 30.49 9.12 19.04
C GLN A 91 29.03 8.73 19.32
N HIS A 92 28.09 9.24 18.53
CA HIS A 92 26.64 8.96 18.66
C HIS A 92 26.09 8.02 17.57
N ILE A 93 26.95 7.25 16.92
CA ILE A 93 26.56 6.47 15.74
C ILE A 93 25.52 5.38 16.04
N VAL A 94 25.62 4.75 17.22
CA VAL A 94 24.68 3.70 17.65
C VAL A 94 23.30 4.27 17.93
N THR A 95 23.24 5.41 18.64
CA THR A 95 21.97 6.08 18.96
C THR A 95 21.31 6.63 17.69
N SER A 96 22.09 7.17 16.75
CA SER A 96 21.59 7.64 15.46
C SER A 96 21.08 6.49 14.58
N ALA A 97 21.78 5.36 14.56
CA ALA A 97 21.32 4.17 13.85
C ALA A 97 20.02 3.61 14.44
N LEU A 98 19.93 3.55 15.78
CA LEU A 98 18.70 3.12 16.45
C LEU A 98 17.53 4.08 16.18
N ALA A 99 17.75 5.39 16.25
CA ALA A 99 16.76 6.41 15.93
C ALA A 99 16.25 6.26 14.49
N LEU A 100 17.16 6.02 13.53
CA LEU A 100 16.83 5.81 12.13
C LEU A 100 15.98 4.55 11.94
N VAL A 101 16.36 3.43 12.56
CA VAL A 101 15.58 2.18 12.50
C VAL A 101 14.16 2.41 13.03
N LEU A 102 14.05 2.98 14.24
CA LEU A 102 12.76 3.25 14.88
C LEU A 102 11.90 4.18 14.02
N ARG A 103 12.46 5.26 13.48
CA ARG A 103 11.76 6.18 12.59
C ARG A 103 11.25 5.49 11.34
N LEU A 104 12.11 4.75 10.64
CA LEU A 104 11.71 4.08 9.41
C LEU A 104 10.56 3.12 9.68
N TYR A 105 10.65 2.31 10.75
CA TYR A 105 9.57 1.42 11.18
C TYR A 105 8.28 2.17 11.55
N ALA A 106 8.35 3.19 12.39
CA ALA A 106 7.18 3.96 12.81
C ALA A 106 6.48 4.68 11.63
N VAL A 107 7.24 5.15 10.63
CA VAL A 107 6.65 5.82 9.47
C VAL A 107 6.02 4.83 8.49
N ALA A 108 6.63 3.67 8.25
CA ALA A 108 6.13 2.76 7.22
C ALA A 108 5.11 1.73 7.72
N LEU A 109 5.15 1.36 9.00
CA LEU A 109 4.28 0.34 9.58
C LEU A 109 2.78 0.68 9.48
N PRO A 110 2.32 1.94 9.69
CA PRO A 110 0.92 2.32 9.44
C PRO A 110 0.51 2.04 8.01
N GLY A 111 1.34 2.37 7.02
CA GLY A 111 1.09 2.08 5.61
C GLY A 111 0.93 0.58 5.35
N VAL A 112 1.82 -0.24 5.91
CA VAL A 112 1.73 -1.71 5.80
C VAL A 112 0.42 -2.22 6.39
N ILE A 113 -0.02 -1.72 7.55
CA ILE A 113 -1.29 -2.09 8.18
C ILE A 113 -2.49 -1.74 7.29
N VAL A 114 -2.51 -0.53 6.71
CA VAL A 114 -3.60 -0.11 5.82
C VAL A 114 -3.68 -1.03 4.60
N PHE A 115 -2.57 -1.26 3.90
CA PHE A 115 -2.55 -2.12 2.73
C PHE A 115 -2.84 -3.59 3.05
N ALA A 116 -2.51 -4.07 4.25
CA ALA A 116 -2.82 -5.43 4.67
C ALA A 116 -4.31 -5.63 5.04
N THR A 117 -5.02 -4.56 5.43
CA THR A 117 -6.41 -4.62 5.92
C THR A 117 -7.44 -4.02 4.96
N THR A 118 -7.02 -3.62 3.76
CA THR A 118 -7.88 -2.86 2.82
C THR A 118 -7.90 -3.53 1.46
N ASP A 119 -9.11 -3.83 0.96
CA ASP A 119 -9.28 -4.27 -0.43
C ASP A 119 -9.08 -3.07 -1.37
N PRO A 120 -8.27 -3.21 -2.45
CA PRO A 120 -8.05 -2.13 -3.42
C PRO A 120 -9.34 -1.63 -4.09
N THR A 121 -10.36 -2.49 -4.21
CA THR A 121 -11.68 -2.15 -4.75
C THR A 121 -12.42 -1.23 -3.81
N ASP A 122 -12.44 -1.56 -2.52
CA ASP A 122 -13.10 -0.75 -1.49
C ASP A 122 -12.38 0.58 -1.30
N LEU A 123 -11.05 0.58 -1.41
CA LEU A 123 -10.26 1.80 -1.40
C LEU A 123 -10.60 2.72 -2.56
N ALA A 124 -10.70 2.20 -3.78
CA ALA A 124 -11.07 2.98 -4.96
C ALA A 124 -12.50 3.56 -4.82
N ASP A 125 -13.45 2.74 -4.37
CA ASP A 125 -14.84 3.17 -4.13
C ASP A 125 -14.89 4.29 -3.06
N ALA A 126 -14.12 4.15 -1.97
CA ALA A 126 -14.08 5.11 -0.88
C ALA A 126 -13.40 6.43 -1.27
N LEU A 127 -12.35 6.41 -2.09
CA LEU A 127 -11.71 7.62 -2.62
C LEU A 127 -12.67 8.46 -3.46
N VAL A 128 -13.51 7.83 -4.28
CA VAL A 128 -14.52 8.57 -5.08
C VAL A 128 -15.61 9.13 -4.19
N GLN A 129 -16.15 8.33 -3.29
CA GLN A 129 -17.34 8.72 -2.52
C GLN A 129 -17.00 9.71 -1.40
N ASN A 130 -15.87 9.53 -0.72
CA ASN A 130 -15.53 10.30 0.48
C ASN A 130 -14.51 11.40 0.19
N ALA A 131 -13.47 11.09 -0.59
CA ALA A 131 -12.44 12.08 -0.98
C ALA A 131 -12.82 12.85 -2.27
N ARG A 132 -14.00 12.57 -2.85
CA ARG A 132 -14.54 13.20 -4.07
C ARG A 132 -13.59 13.17 -5.26
N VAL A 133 -12.76 12.13 -5.34
CA VAL A 133 -11.91 11.89 -6.51
C VAL A 133 -12.80 11.63 -7.73
N SER A 134 -12.38 12.14 -8.90
CA SER A 134 -13.16 11.99 -10.13
C SER A 134 -13.50 10.50 -10.40
N PRO A 135 -14.77 10.14 -10.63
CA PRO A 135 -15.20 8.76 -10.87
C PRO A 135 -14.50 8.09 -12.06
N ARG A 136 -13.98 8.90 -13.00
CA ARG A 136 -13.21 8.42 -14.16
C ARG A 136 -11.98 7.62 -13.72
N PHE A 137 -11.30 8.05 -12.66
CA PHE A 137 -10.15 7.33 -12.12
C PHE A 137 -10.57 6.00 -11.50
N ALA A 138 -11.62 5.96 -10.66
CA ALA A 138 -12.03 4.69 -10.06
C ALA A 138 -12.52 3.68 -11.09
N ILE A 139 -13.31 4.11 -12.08
CA ILE A 139 -13.77 3.20 -13.14
C ILE A 139 -12.57 2.62 -13.90
N GLY A 140 -11.59 3.46 -14.24
CA GLY A 140 -10.34 3.04 -14.88
C GLY A 140 -9.52 2.09 -14.02
N THR A 141 -9.30 2.44 -12.74
CA THR A 141 -8.53 1.62 -11.79
C THR A 141 -9.20 0.27 -11.52
N LEU A 142 -10.52 0.24 -11.34
CA LEU A 142 -11.28 -0.99 -11.14
C LEU A 142 -11.28 -1.87 -12.39
N ALA A 143 -11.42 -1.27 -13.57
CA ALA A 143 -11.30 -1.99 -14.84
C ALA A 143 -9.90 -2.59 -15.01
N ALA A 144 -8.85 -1.82 -14.71
CA ALA A 144 -7.48 -2.30 -14.73
C ALA A 144 -7.25 -3.45 -13.74
N TRP A 145 -7.72 -3.31 -12.50
CA TRP A 145 -7.57 -4.33 -11.46
C TRP A 145 -8.23 -5.66 -11.84
N ARG A 146 -9.41 -5.60 -12.47
CA ARG A 146 -10.09 -6.78 -13.03
C ARG A 146 -9.37 -7.37 -14.24
N LEU A 147 -8.65 -6.56 -15.01
CA LEU A 147 -7.92 -7.00 -16.20
C LEU A 147 -6.60 -7.72 -15.86
N VAL A 148 -5.93 -7.35 -14.76
CA VAL A 148 -4.67 -7.98 -14.30
C VAL A 148 -4.75 -9.53 -14.24
N PRO A 149 -5.72 -10.16 -13.55
CA PRO A 149 -5.78 -11.61 -13.49
C PRO A 149 -6.05 -12.25 -14.86
N LEU A 150 -6.80 -11.56 -15.74
CA LEU A 150 -7.07 -12.02 -17.11
C LEU A 150 -5.79 -12.01 -17.96
N LEU A 151 -4.99 -10.94 -17.86
CA LEU A 151 -3.68 -10.86 -18.53
C LEU A 151 -2.73 -11.95 -18.04
N GLY A 152 -2.74 -12.25 -16.74
CA GLY A 152 -1.95 -13.36 -16.18
C GLY A 152 -2.37 -14.73 -16.72
N GLN A 153 -3.67 -14.94 -16.99
CA GLN A 153 -4.17 -16.15 -17.64
C GLN A 153 -3.70 -16.23 -19.10
N GLU A 154 -3.86 -15.16 -19.87
CA GLU A 154 -3.43 -15.10 -21.26
C GLU A 154 -1.92 -15.26 -21.42
N TRP A 155 -1.13 -14.67 -20.51
CA TRP A 155 0.33 -14.85 -20.50
C TRP A 155 0.71 -16.32 -20.47
N ARG A 156 0.05 -17.10 -19.60
CA ARG A 156 0.30 -18.54 -19.51
C ARG A 156 -0.17 -19.29 -20.75
N LEU A 157 -1.30 -18.90 -21.34
CA LEU A 157 -1.80 -19.50 -22.58
C LEU A 157 -0.83 -19.26 -23.75
N ILE A 158 -0.32 -18.03 -23.88
CA ILE A 158 0.72 -17.69 -24.86
C ILE A 158 1.96 -18.55 -24.64
N GLY A 159 2.40 -18.71 -23.39
CA GLY A 159 3.53 -19.57 -23.04
C GLY A 159 3.30 -21.04 -23.40
N LEU A 160 2.12 -21.58 -23.13
CA LEU A 160 1.75 -22.96 -23.48
C LEU A 160 1.70 -23.17 -24.99
N ALA A 161 1.06 -22.25 -25.73
CA ALA A 161 0.97 -22.32 -27.18
C ALA A 161 2.34 -22.27 -27.87
N ARG A 162 3.28 -21.48 -27.34
CA ARG A 162 4.65 -21.40 -27.86
C ARG A 162 5.42 -22.68 -27.63
N ARG A 163 5.34 -23.27 -26.43
CA ARG A 163 5.95 -24.57 -26.14
C ARG A 163 5.40 -25.68 -27.03
N ALA A 164 4.08 -25.67 -27.29
CA ALA A 164 3.47 -26.62 -28.22
C ALA A 164 3.98 -26.47 -29.67
N ARG A 165 4.42 -25.26 -30.05
CA ARG A 165 5.06 -24.99 -31.36
C ARG A 165 6.59 -25.22 -31.35
N GLY A 166 7.15 -25.79 -30.28
CA GLY A 166 8.59 -25.98 -30.15
C GLY A 166 9.39 -24.69 -29.97
N ILE A 167 8.73 -23.56 -29.68
CA ILE A 167 9.38 -22.27 -29.48
C ILE A 167 9.81 -22.18 -28.02
N ASP A 168 11.08 -22.48 -27.76
CA ASP A 168 11.73 -22.33 -26.46
C ASP A 168 13.06 -21.57 -26.62
N ALA A 169 13.39 -20.73 -25.63
CA ALA A 169 14.62 -19.94 -25.65
C ALA A 169 15.82 -20.69 -25.07
N GLY A 170 15.63 -21.89 -24.50
CA GLY A 170 16.70 -22.70 -23.94
C GLY A 170 17.56 -21.91 -22.94
N ARG A 171 18.88 -21.91 -23.13
CA ARG A 171 19.86 -21.19 -22.29
C ARG A 171 20.24 -19.80 -22.81
N ASP A 172 19.79 -19.40 -24.01
CA ASP A 172 20.20 -18.11 -24.61
C ASP A 172 19.41 -16.93 -24.00
N PRO A 173 20.09 -15.99 -23.32
CA PRO A 173 19.43 -14.81 -22.75
C PRO A 173 18.82 -13.89 -23.81
N LEU A 174 19.41 -13.80 -25.02
CA LEU A 174 18.88 -12.95 -26.10
C LEU A 174 17.57 -13.52 -26.65
N ALA A 175 17.52 -14.83 -26.91
CA ALA A 175 16.29 -15.52 -27.28
C ALA A 175 15.20 -15.35 -26.23
N ARG A 176 15.52 -15.44 -24.94
CA ARG A 176 14.55 -15.22 -23.84
C ARG A 176 13.95 -13.82 -23.90
N LEU A 177 14.78 -12.80 -24.11
CA LEU A 177 14.31 -11.42 -24.20
C LEU A 177 13.41 -11.21 -25.43
N ARG A 178 13.75 -11.77 -26.58
CA ARG A 178 12.92 -11.71 -27.81
C ARG A 178 11.58 -12.41 -27.62
N LEU A 179 11.56 -13.57 -26.95
CA LEU A 179 10.32 -14.25 -26.60
C LEU A 179 9.49 -13.43 -25.61
N LEU A 180 10.10 -12.83 -24.60
CA LEU A 180 9.41 -11.96 -23.66
C LEU A 180 8.77 -10.77 -24.38
N ALA A 181 9.53 -10.05 -25.20
CA ALA A 181 9.06 -8.88 -25.93
C ALA A 181 7.88 -9.21 -26.86
N SER A 182 7.99 -10.30 -27.64
CA SER A 182 6.89 -10.72 -28.52
C SER A 182 5.65 -11.18 -27.76
N ALA A 183 5.80 -11.81 -26.58
CA ALA A 183 4.67 -12.23 -25.75
C ALA A 183 3.96 -11.01 -25.15
N SER A 184 4.74 -10.05 -24.66
CA SER A 184 4.24 -8.77 -24.14
C SER A 184 3.51 -7.98 -25.22
N PHE A 185 4.03 -7.96 -26.45
CA PHE A 185 3.35 -7.33 -27.59
C PHE A 185 2.00 -8.00 -27.90
N THR A 186 1.96 -9.33 -27.90
CA THR A 186 0.70 -10.09 -28.09
C THR A 186 -0.31 -9.77 -27.00
N LEU A 187 0.12 -9.73 -25.74
CA LEU A 187 -0.73 -9.31 -24.62
C LEU A 187 -1.21 -7.88 -24.76
N LEU A 188 -0.34 -6.95 -25.17
CA LEU A 188 -0.69 -5.55 -25.35
C LEU A 188 -1.80 -5.39 -26.38
N VAL A 189 -1.68 -6.06 -27.54
CA VAL A 189 -2.73 -6.07 -28.56
C VAL A 189 -4.04 -6.65 -28.02
N GLY A 190 -3.97 -7.73 -27.25
CA GLY A 190 -5.15 -8.32 -26.59
C GLY A 190 -5.78 -7.40 -25.55
N ALA A 191 -4.97 -6.66 -24.79
CA ALA A 191 -5.41 -5.66 -23.83
C ALA A 191 -6.11 -4.49 -24.52
N ILE A 192 -5.52 -3.94 -25.59
CA ILE A 192 -6.10 -2.84 -26.37
C ILE A 192 -7.45 -3.26 -26.94
N ARG A 193 -7.54 -4.42 -27.59
CA ARG A 193 -8.81 -4.91 -28.17
C ARG A 193 -9.91 -5.06 -27.11
N ARG A 194 -9.58 -5.55 -25.91
CA ARG A 194 -10.54 -5.62 -24.80
C ARG A 194 -10.93 -4.25 -24.26
N GLY A 195 -9.96 -3.34 -24.14
CA GLY A 195 -10.21 -1.95 -23.74
C GLY A 195 -11.18 -1.27 -24.70
N THR A 196 -10.97 -1.39 -26.01
CA THR A 196 -11.88 -0.84 -27.03
C THR A 196 -13.28 -1.44 -26.91
N ARG A 197 -13.40 -2.78 -26.79
CA ARG A 197 -14.71 -3.43 -26.60
C ARG A 197 -15.41 -2.98 -25.33
N LEU A 198 -14.66 -2.81 -24.23
CA LEU A 198 -15.20 -2.32 -22.97
C LEU A 198 -15.68 -0.87 -23.11
N ALA A 199 -14.89 0.01 -23.75
CA ALA A 199 -15.28 1.39 -24.01
C ALA A 199 -16.56 1.46 -24.85
N THR A 200 -16.62 0.75 -25.97
CA THR A 200 -17.84 0.71 -26.81
C THR A 200 -19.05 0.16 -26.05
N ALA A 201 -18.86 -0.85 -25.19
CA ALA A 201 -19.93 -1.38 -24.35
C ALA A 201 -20.37 -0.40 -23.25
N MET A 202 -19.45 0.42 -22.73
CA MET A 202 -19.75 1.48 -21.77
C MET A 202 -20.53 2.61 -22.44
N ASP A 203 -20.12 3.03 -23.64
CA ASP A 203 -20.81 4.05 -24.43
C ASP A 203 -22.24 3.60 -24.77
N ALA A 204 -22.41 2.35 -25.21
CA ALA A 204 -23.72 1.77 -25.50
C ALA A 204 -24.63 1.68 -24.26
N ARG A 205 -24.06 1.61 -23.05
CA ARG A 205 -24.80 1.65 -21.77
C ARG A 205 -25.01 3.07 -21.25
N GLY A 206 -24.65 4.10 -22.03
CA GLY A 206 -24.78 5.48 -21.64
C GLY A 206 -23.85 5.88 -20.49
N PHE A 207 -22.65 5.31 -20.40
CA PHE A 207 -21.67 5.74 -19.38
C PHE A 207 -21.32 7.23 -19.54
N ASP A 208 -21.32 7.81 -20.73
CA ASP A 208 -21.09 9.25 -20.91
C ASP A 208 -22.38 10.04 -21.16
N SER A 209 -23.51 9.59 -20.58
CA SER A 209 -24.84 10.20 -20.80
C SER A 209 -25.04 11.57 -20.13
N GLY A 210 -24.09 12.05 -19.31
CA GLY A 210 -24.23 13.30 -18.55
C GLY A 210 -25.24 13.27 -17.40
N ILE A 211 -25.94 12.15 -17.20
CA ILE A 211 -26.93 11.96 -16.12
C ILE A 211 -26.18 11.76 -14.77
N PRO A 212 -26.66 12.38 -13.66
CA PRO A 212 -26.11 12.14 -12.33
C PRO A 212 -26.07 10.64 -12.00
N ARG A 213 -24.88 10.11 -11.72
CA ARG A 213 -24.69 8.69 -11.40
C ARG A 213 -25.05 8.37 -9.94
N THR A 214 -25.59 7.19 -9.74
CA THR A 214 -25.78 6.58 -8.41
C THR A 214 -24.75 5.47 -8.16
N SER A 215 -24.39 5.23 -6.90
CA SER A 215 -23.40 4.22 -6.51
C SER A 215 -24.09 2.95 -6.00
N ALA A 216 -23.75 1.80 -6.60
CA ALA A 216 -24.33 0.50 -6.19
C ALA A 216 -23.84 0.04 -4.80
N ARG A 217 -22.61 0.41 -4.42
CA ARG A 217 -22.07 0.19 -3.07
C ARG A 217 -21.81 1.54 -2.44
N THR A 218 -22.46 1.84 -1.32
CA THR A 218 -22.26 3.09 -0.60
C THR A 218 -21.19 2.92 0.49
N GLN A 219 -20.13 3.72 0.41
CA GLN A 219 -19.12 3.86 1.45
C GLN A 219 -19.57 4.97 2.39
N ARG A 220 -20.09 4.62 3.57
CA ARG A 220 -20.48 5.60 4.57
C ARG A 220 -19.27 5.96 5.43
N PHE A 221 -19.09 7.24 5.68
CA PHE A 221 -18.14 7.73 6.69
C PHE A 221 -18.89 7.83 8.02
N ALA A 222 -18.52 6.99 8.99
CA ALA A 222 -19.16 6.95 10.31
C ALA A 222 -18.36 7.76 11.33
N GLY A 223 -19.00 8.16 12.45
CA GLY A 223 -18.30 8.87 13.53
C GLY A 223 -17.11 8.11 14.11
N ALA A 224 -17.14 6.78 14.06
CA ALA A 224 -16.01 5.95 14.47
C ALA A 224 -14.84 5.94 13.46
N ASP A 225 -15.05 6.34 12.20
CA ASP A 225 -13.95 6.62 11.26
C ASP A 225 -13.25 7.94 11.62
N ALA A 226 -14.01 8.94 12.06
CA ALA A 226 -13.45 10.17 12.63
C ALA A 226 -12.67 9.90 13.93
N ALA A 227 -13.20 9.02 14.80
CA ALA A 227 -12.53 8.61 16.03
C ALA A 227 -11.19 7.90 15.74
N LEU A 228 -11.10 7.10 14.67
CA LEU A 228 -9.84 6.49 14.24
C LEU A 228 -8.80 7.55 13.85
N ILE A 229 -9.19 8.55 13.06
CA ILE A 229 -8.29 9.66 12.67
C ILE A 229 -7.88 10.46 13.91
N ALA A 230 -8.82 10.76 14.80
CA ALA A 230 -8.55 11.48 16.04
C ALA A 230 -7.61 10.70 16.97
N ALA A 231 -7.77 9.38 17.08
CA ALA A 231 -6.87 8.52 17.85
C ALA A 231 -5.46 8.50 17.25
N ALA A 232 -5.34 8.43 15.93
CA ALA A 232 -4.04 8.51 15.25
C ALA A 232 -3.36 9.87 15.46
N ALA A 233 -4.12 10.97 15.35
CA ALA A 233 -3.62 12.30 15.67
C ALA A 233 -3.23 12.44 17.16
N GLY A 234 -3.99 11.83 18.07
CA GLY A 234 -3.69 11.79 19.50
C GLY A 234 -2.41 11.03 19.81
N ILE A 235 -2.18 9.87 19.16
CA ILE A 235 -0.92 9.12 19.27
C ILE A 235 0.25 9.96 18.76
N ALA A 236 0.10 10.60 17.59
CA ALA A 236 1.13 11.47 17.03
C ALA A 236 1.46 12.64 17.97
N ALA A 237 0.44 13.33 18.48
CA ALA A 237 0.60 14.44 19.42
C ALA A 237 1.24 13.99 20.73
N ALA A 238 0.84 12.85 21.29
CA ALA A 238 1.44 12.29 22.49
C ALA A 238 2.92 11.93 22.27
N ALA A 239 3.26 11.29 21.15
CA ALA A 239 4.63 10.95 20.79
C ALA A 239 5.52 12.19 20.66
N LEU A 240 5.03 13.24 20.00
CA LEU A 240 5.73 14.52 19.88
C LEU A 240 5.85 15.24 21.23
N THR A 241 4.80 15.22 22.06
CA THR A 241 4.83 15.84 23.39
C THR A 241 5.84 15.16 24.29
N VAL A 242 5.91 13.83 24.28
CA VAL A 242 6.93 13.08 25.04
C VAL A 242 8.33 13.41 24.53
N SER A 243 8.54 13.53 23.23
CA SER A 243 9.80 13.96 22.63
C SER A 243 10.22 15.38 23.08
N VAL A 244 9.28 16.33 23.09
CA VAL A 244 9.53 17.71 23.55
C VAL A 244 9.82 17.76 25.05
N LEU A 245 9.04 17.06 25.87
CA LEU A 245 9.21 17.04 27.34
C LEU A 245 10.49 16.34 27.79
N THR A 246 10.99 15.39 27.01
CA THR A 246 12.29 14.74 27.27
C THR A 246 13.48 15.59 26.83
N GLY A 247 13.24 16.78 26.23
CA GLY A 247 14.29 17.69 25.77
C GLY A 247 15.07 17.17 24.57
N ALA A 248 14.61 16.08 23.94
CA ALA A 248 15.29 15.43 22.82
C ALA A 248 14.85 15.97 21.45
N PHE A 249 13.91 16.92 21.43
CA PHE A 249 13.30 17.42 20.19
C PHE A 249 14.27 18.32 19.40
N SER A 250 14.85 17.75 18.35
CA SER A 250 15.56 18.50 17.31
C SER A 250 14.65 18.64 16.08
N PRO A 251 14.13 19.85 15.75
CA PRO A 251 13.31 20.04 14.57
C PRO A 251 14.14 19.87 13.29
N LEU A 252 13.53 19.33 12.23
CA LEU A 252 14.16 19.20 10.90
C LEU A 252 14.54 20.55 10.25
N PHE A 253 13.95 21.66 10.70
CA PHE A 253 14.21 23.01 10.21
C PHE A 253 14.93 23.84 11.28
N SER A 254 16.25 23.65 11.40
CA SER A 254 17.15 24.56 12.12
C SER A 254 18.49 24.60 11.42
#